data_AF-A0A442GBZ9-F1
#
_entry.id   AF-A0A442GBZ9-F1
#
_cell.length_a   1.000
_cell.length_b   1.000
_cell.length_c   1.000
_cell.angle_alpha   90.00
_cell.angle_beta   90.00
_cell.angle_gamma   90.00
#
_symmetry.space_group_name_H-M   'P 1'
#
loop_
_entity.id
_entity.type
_entity.pdbx_description
1 polymer ?
#
loop_
_entity_poly.entity_id
_entity_poly.type
_entity_poly.pdbx_seq_one_letter_code
_entity_poly.pdbx_strand_id
1 'polypeptide(L)'
;MRTLPLIERKAKLWNLIKPAKGIIQYSDHVEGGGTAFFQAVEKMGIEGMVSKRKGSPYRSGKLDFWVKTKCWEVGDFELLGIMREPGKPAAAIMARDGRYAGTAVVTLPGGLRERLWQRVQQGKATRPPRPVPTAVAGADVEWVKPGITGKVKYLRGEHKLRHATMQHFREES
;
A
#
# COMPACT_ATOMS: atom_id res chain seq x y z
N MET A 1 -6.33 -34.13 1.41
CA MET A 1 -7.39 -33.10 1.24
C MET A 1 -7.19 -32.15 0.04
N ARG A 2 -6.04 -32.12 -0.66
CA ARG A 2 -5.77 -31.10 -1.70
C ARG A 2 -6.70 -31.16 -2.91
N THR A 3 -7.18 -32.35 -3.27
CA THR A 3 -8.09 -32.59 -4.40
C THR A 3 -9.54 -32.17 -4.10
N LEU A 4 -9.89 -32.00 -2.83
CA LEU A 4 -11.26 -31.66 -2.44
C LEU A 4 -11.60 -30.20 -2.79
N PRO A 5 -12.87 -29.92 -3.16
CA PRO A 5 -13.40 -28.57 -3.29
C PRO A 5 -13.11 -27.69 -2.08
N LEU A 6 -12.89 -26.39 -2.31
CA LEU A 6 -12.63 -25.43 -1.25
C LEU A 6 -13.71 -25.46 -0.15
N ILE A 7 -14.99 -25.55 -0.53
CA ILE A 7 -16.09 -25.51 0.43
C ILE A 7 -16.06 -26.70 1.40
N GLU A 8 -15.73 -27.90 0.91
CA GLU A 8 -15.57 -29.08 1.74
C GLU A 8 -14.38 -28.96 2.69
N ARG A 9 -13.27 -28.38 2.20
CA ARG A 9 -12.09 -28.12 3.05
C ARG A 9 -12.40 -27.10 4.15
N LYS A 10 -13.18 -26.06 3.84
CA LYS A 10 -13.64 -25.07 4.83
C LYS A 10 -14.56 -25.70 5.88
N ALA A 11 -15.51 -26.54 5.47
CA ALA A 11 -16.40 -27.25 6.40
C ALA A 11 -15.63 -28.18 7.35
N LYS A 12 -14.65 -28.94 6.83
CA LYS A 12 -13.77 -29.79 7.65
C LYS A 12 -12.90 -28.98 8.61
N LEU A 13 -12.34 -27.84 8.15
CA LEU A 13 -11.59 -26.93 9.02
C LEU A 13 -12.47 -26.37 10.14
N TRP A 14 -13.69 -25.91 9.83
CA TRP A 14 -14.63 -25.41 10.83
C TRP A 14 -14.94 -26.47 11.90
N ASN A 15 -15.20 -27.71 11.48
CA ASN A 15 -15.46 -28.80 12.43
C ASN A 15 -14.27 -29.10 13.36
N LEU A 16 -13.04 -28.84 12.91
CA LEU A 16 -11.83 -29.01 13.71
C LEU A 16 -11.65 -27.91 14.76
N ILE A 17 -12.04 -26.66 14.44
CA ILE A 17 -11.70 -25.49 15.25
C ILE A 17 -12.90 -24.86 15.98
N LYS A 18 -14.14 -25.25 15.67
CA LYS A 18 -15.33 -24.72 16.33
C LYS A 18 -15.22 -24.92 17.86
N PRO A 19 -15.60 -23.91 18.67
CA PRO A 19 -16.31 -22.69 18.30
C PRO A 19 -15.41 -21.52 17.86
N ALA A 20 -14.10 -21.74 17.66
CA ALA A 20 -13.10 -20.73 17.29
C ALA A 20 -13.04 -19.52 18.24
N LYS A 21 -13.22 -19.74 19.55
CA LYS A 21 -13.18 -18.68 20.58
C LYS A 21 -11.79 -18.47 21.22
N GLY A 22 -10.79 -19.25 20.82
CA GLY A 22 -9.42 -19.18 21.36
C GLY A 22 -8.49 -18.35 20.48
N ILE A 23 -7.18 -18.59 20.61
CA ILE A 23 -6.16 -17.89 19.80
C ILE A 23 -6.25 -18.21 18.29
N ILE A 24 -6.84 -19.36 17.94
CA ILE A 24 -7.11 -19.74 16.55
C ILE A 24 -8.51 -19.27 16.18
N GLN A 25 -8.58 -18.38 15.20
CA GLN A 25 -9.81 -17.80 14.66
C GLN A 25 -10.13 -18.38 13.28
N TYR A 26 -11.42 -18.52 12.97
CA TYR A 26 -11.88 -18.94 11.64
C TYR A 26 -12.06 -17.73 10.72
N SER A 27 -11.38 -17.73 9.58
CA SER A 27 -11.63 -16.74 8.53
C SER A 27 -12.87 -17.16 7.73
N ASP A 28 -14.01 -16.59 8.11
CA ASP A 28 -15.27 -16.89 7.43
C ASP A 28 -15.34 -16.28 6.02
N HIS A 29 -16.45 -16.49 5.33
CA HIS A 29 -16.68 -16.06 3.96
C HIS A 29 -18.15 -15.73 3.73
N VAL A 30 -18.37 -14.95 2.67
CA VAL A 30 -19.70 -14.66 2.14
C VAL A 30 -19.80 -15.34 0.77
N GLU A 31 -20.95 -15.98 0.51
CA GLU A 31 -21.27 -16.49 -0.82
C GLU A 31 -22.00 -15.42 -1.64
N GLY A 32 -21.51 -15.14 -2.84
CA GLY A 32 -22.07 -14.09 -3.70
C GLY A 32 -21.78 -12.67 -3.19
N GLY A 33 -22.42 -11.67 -3.83
CA GLY A 33 -22.37 -10.28 -3.36
C GLY A 33 -21.00 -9.62 -3.31
N GLY A 34 -20.03 -10.07 -4.13
CA GLY A 34 -18.63 -9.65 -4.04
C GLY A 34 -18.41 -8.14 -4.06
N THR A 35 -19.20 -7.39 -4.84
CA THR A 35 -19.14 -5.91 -4.88
C THR A 35 -19.56 -5.30 -3.54
N ALA A 36 -20.68 -5.74 -2.97
CA ALA A 36 -21.17 -5.24 -1.67
C ALA A 36 -20.22 -5.63 -0.53
N PHE A 37 -19.69 -6.85 -0.56
CA PHE A 37 -18.69 -7.30 0.40
C PHE A 37 -17.41 -6.45 0.30
N PHE A 38 -16.93 -6.16 -0.91
CA PHE A 38 -15.77 -5.29 -1.11
C PHE A 38 -16.00 -3.88 -0.56
N GLN A 39 -17.16 -3.27 -0.82
CA GLN A 39 -17.51 -1.97 -0.26
C GLN A 39 -17.56 -1.98 1.27
N ALA A 40 -18.03 -3.07 1.88
CA ALA A 40 -18.03 -3.23 3.33
C ALA A 40 -16.60 -3.37 3.87
N VAL A 41 -15.76 -4.20 3.23
CA VAL A 41 -14.32 -4.34 3.55
C VAL A 41 -13.61 -2.99 3.47
N GLU A 42 -13.92 -2.17 2.47
CA GLU A 42 -13.40 -0.82 2.35
C GLU A 42 -13.81 0.05 3.54
N LYS A 43 -15.11 0.10 3.88
CA LYS A 43 -15.64 0.89 5.01
C LYS A 43 -15.06 0.45 6.36
N MET A 44 -14.70 -0.82 6.51
CA MET A 44 -14.10 -1.36 7.72
C MET A 44 -12.59 -1.08 7.87
N GLY A 45 -11.96 -0.40 6.90
CA GLY A 45 -10.53 -0.09 7.00
C GLY A 45 -9.61 -1.28 6.65
N ILE A 46 -10.14 -2.36 6.07
CA ILE A 46 -9.39 -3.60 5.80
C ILE A 46 -8.64 -3.49 4.46
N GLU A 47 -7.46 -4.13 4.36
CA GLU A 47 -6.57 -4.11 3.18
C GLU A 47 -7.27 -4.54 1.88
N GLY A 48 -8.24 -5.46 1.97
CA GLY A 48 -8.90 -6.02 0.81
C GLY A 48 -9.59 -7.35 1.09
N MET A 49 -9.95 -8.04 0.01
CA MET A 49 -10.58 -9.36 0.06
C MET A 49 -9.88 -10.36 -0.87
N VAL A 50 -10.13 -11.65 -0.63
CA VAL A 50 -9.68 -12.73 -1.50
C VAL A 50 -10.88 -13.54 -1.96
N SER A 51 -11.20 -13.46 -3.25
CA SER A 51 -12.22 -14.28 -3.89
C SER A 51 -11.63 -15.64 -4.24
N LYS A 52 -12.26 -16.71 -3.77
CA LYS A 52 -11.82 -18.09 -4.03
C LYS A 52 -12.95 -18.91 -4.66
N ARG A 53 -12.69 -19.62 -5.75
CA ARG A 53 -13.71 -20.44 -6.43
C ARG A 53 -14.12 -21.62 -5.53
N LYS A 54 -15.41 -21.74 -5.20
CA LYS A 54 -15.94 -22.76 -4.27
C LYS A 54 -15.54 -24.20 -4.60
N GLY A 55 -15.51 -24.53 -5.89
CA GLY A 55 -15.20 -25.87 -6.41
C GLY A 55 -13.71 -26.13 -6.63
N SER A 56 -12.82 -25.16 -6.43
CA SER A 56 -11.41 -25.34 -6.80
C SER A 56 -10.67 -26.27 -5.82
N PRO A 57 -9.86 -27.23 -6.32
CA PRO A 57 -8.89 -27.93 -5.50
C PRO A 57 -7.78 -26.98 -5.04
N TYR A 58 -7.01 -27.39 -4.04
CA TYR A 58 -5.80 -26.68 -3.65
C TYR A 58 -4.62 -27.07 -4.55
N ARG A 59 -4.01 -26.09 -5.19
CA ARG A 59 -2.76 -26.23 -5.95
C ARG A 59 -1.75 -25.19 -5.44
N SER A 60 -0.47 -25.51 -5.53
CA SER A 60 0.61 -24.55 -5.22
C SER A 60 0.98 -23.80 -6.51
N GLY A 61 1.51 -22.59 -6.40
CA GLY A 61 1.96 -21.79 -7.54
C GLY A 61 0.95 -20.73 -8.00
N LYS A 62 1.06 -20.32 -9.28
CA LYS A 62 0.17 -19.31 -9.88
C LYS A 62 -1.19 -19.92 -10.19
N LEU A 63 -2.25 -19.36 -9.62
CA LEU A 63 -3.63 -19.84 -9.74
C LEU A 63 -4.55 -18.70 -10.16
N ASP A 64 -5.56 -19.01 -10.96
CA ASP A 64 -6.60 -18.07 -11.42
C ASP A 64 -7.85 -18.09 -10.53
N PHE A 65 -8.03 -19.14 -9.72
CA PHE A 65 -9.19 -19.31 -8.85
C PHE A 65 -9.05 -18.62 -7.49
N TRP A 66 -7.94 -17.94 -7.20
CA TRP A 66 -7.72 -17.07 -6.04
C TRP A 66 -7.40 -15.66 -6.52
N VAL A 67 -8.36 -14.75 -6.40
CA VAL A 67 -8.21 -13.36 -6.86
C VAL A 67 -8.17 -12.45 -5.66
N LYS A 68 -7.11 -11.65 -5.55
CA LYS A 68 -6.97 -10.63 -4.50
C LYS A 68 -7.48 -9.29 -5.03
N THR A 69 -8.41 -8.68 -4.31
CA THR A 69 -8.88 -7.31 -4.59
C THR A 69 -8.48 -6.43 -3.42
N LYS A 70 -7.68 -5.39 -3.68
CA LYS A 70 -7.11 -4.52 -2.65
C LYS A 70 -7.84 -3.19 -2.57
N CYS A 71 -8.03 -2.71 -1.35
CA CYS A 71 -8.51 -1.38 -1.03
C CYS A 71 -7.34 -0.40 -1.13
N TRP A 72 -7.52 0.71 -1.84
CA TRP A 72 -6.51 1.76 -1.98
C TRP A 72 -7.01 3.04 -1.34
N GLU A 73 -6.10 3.79 -0.77
CA GLU A 73 -6.35 5.16 -0.31
C GLU A 73 -5.52 6.14 -1.10
N VAL A 74 -6.03 7.36 -1.19
CA VAL A 74 -5.28 8.51 -1.70
C VAL A 74 -5.25 9.54 -0.60
N GLY A 75 -4.04 9.93 -0.20
CA GLY A 75 -3.82 10.94 0.82
C GLY A 75 -2.80 11.97 0.37
N ASP A 76 -2.79 13.08 1.08
CA ASP A 76 -1.80 14.13 0.89
C ASP A 76 -0.67 13.94 1.93
N PHE A 77 0.57 14.13 1.48
CA PHE A 77 1.77 13.91 2.28
C PHE A 77 2.82 14.99 1.98
N GLU A 78 3.51 15.46 3.01
CA GLU A 78 4.65 16.38 2.88
C GLU A 78 5.82 15.63 2.23
N LEU A 79 6.39 16.21 1.18
CA LEU A 79 7.60 15.68 0.54
C LEU A 79 8.84 16.15 1.31
N LEU A 80 9.56 15.19 1.90
CA LEU A 80 10.78 15.47 2.66
C LEU A 80 12.05 15.42 1.79
N GLY A 81 12.04 14.58 0.76
CA GLY A 81 13.20 14.31 -0.07
C GLY A 81 12.91 13.34 -1.20
N ILE A 82 13.81 13.27 -2.18
CA ILE A 82 13.76 12.32 -3.29
C ILE A 82 15.01 11.46 -3.24
N MET A 83 14.82 10.14 -3.20
CA MET A 83 15.88 9.14 -3.33
C MET A 83 15.97 8.68 -4.78
N ARG A 84 17.18 8.66 -5.33
CA ARG A 84 17.46 8.21 -6.71
C ARG A 84 18.63 7.24 -6.72
N GLU A 85 18.33 6.00 -7.07
CA GLU A 85 19.34 4.98 -7.28
C GLU A 85 19.43 4.65 -8.78
N PRO A 86 20.63 4.47 -9.35
CA PRO A 86 20.79 4.05 -10.73
C PRO A 86 19.98 2.78 -11.04
N GLY A 87 19.22 2.82 -12.14
CA GLY A 87 18.40 1.68 -12.58
C GLY A 87 17.11 1.45 -11.78
N LYS A 88 16.79 2.27 -10.76
CA LYS A 88 15.53 2.20 -10.01
C LYS A 88 14.66 3.43 -10.24
N PRO A 89 13.33 3.29 -10.18
CA PRO A 89 12.44 4.45 -10.15
C PRO A 89 12.74 5.36 -8.95
N ALA A 90 12.65 6.66 -9.15
CA ALA A 90 12.79 7.63 -8.06
C ALA A 90 11.73 7.39 -6.97
N ALA A 91 12.14 7.50 -5.71
CA ALA A 91 11.28 7.33 -4.56
C ALA A 91 11.19 8.64 -3.77
N ALA A 92 9.98 9.09 -3.48
CA ALA A 92 9.71 10.23 -2.62
C ALA A 92 9.60 9.79 -1.17
N ILE A 93 10.32 10.48 -0.29
CA ILE A 93 10.27 10.31 1.16
C ILE A 93 9.13 11.19 1.68
N MET A 94 8.14 10.56 2.29
CA MET A 94 6.88 11.19 2.64
C MET A 94 6.73 11.36 4.15
N ALA A 95 6.08 12.44 4.57
CA ALA A 95 5.58 12.63 5.92
C ALA A 95 4.09 12.93 5.95
N ARG A 96 3.48 12.60 7.08
CA ARG A 96 2.12 12.97 7.45
C ARG A 96 2.15 13.46 8.89
N ASP A 97 1.50 14.59 9.17
CA ASP A 97 1.46 15.22 10.49
C ASP A 97 2.86 15.42 11.11
N GLY A 98 3.82 15.83 10.27
CA GLY A 98 5.21 16.08 10.66
C GLY A 98 6.03 14.81 10.98
N ARG A 99 5.49 13.61 10.74
CA ARG A 99 6.16 12.33 10.99
C ARG A 99 6.39 11.57 9.69
N TYR A 100 7.54 10.89 9.59
CA TYR A 100 7.84 10.00 8.47
C TYR A 100 6.74 8.95 8.27
N ALA A 101 6.18 8.93 7.07
CA ALA A 101 5.08 8.04 6.68
C ALA A 101 5.53 6.89 5.77
N GLY A 102 6.74 6.93 5.22
CA GLY A 102 7.22 5.90 4.29
C GLY A 102 7.80 6.50 3.00
N THR A 103 8.08 5.64 2.03
CA THR A 103 8.47 6.05 0.68
C THR A 103 7.35 5.74 -0.31
N ALA A 104 7.24 6.56 -1.36
CA ALA A 104 6.33 6.36 -2.46
C ALA A 104 7.08 6.46 -3.79
N VAL A 105 6.83 5.53 -4.72
CA VAL A 105 7.44 5.58 -6.05
C VAL A 105 6.86 6.77 -6.81
N VAL A 106 7.71 7.57 -7.45
CA VAL A 106 7.28 8.73 -8.24
C VAL A 106 6.75 8.25 -9.59
N THR A 107 5.42 8.24 -9.76
CA THR A 107 4.73 7.82 -11.00
C THR A 107 4.02 8.99 -11.66
N LEU A 108 4.68 10.16 -11.70
CA LEU A 108 4.14 11.37 -12.30
C LEU A 108 4.26 11.33 -13.83
N PRO A 109 3.30 11.91 -14.58
CA PRO A 109 3.45 12.19 -16.01
C PRO A 109 4.69 13.04 -16.31
N GLY A 110 5.24 12.94 -17.52
CA GLY A 110 6.52 13.56 -17.92
C GLY A 110 6.67 15.03 -17.52
N GLY A 111 5.77 15.91 -17.98
CA GLY A 111 5.86 17.34 -17.67
C GLY A 111 5.71 17.67 -16.18
N LEU A 112 4.87 16.93 -15.46
CA LEU A 112 4.72 17.11 -14.01
C LEU A 112 5.98 16.63 -13.27
N ARG A 113 6.58 15.54 -13.72
CA ARG A 113 7.82 15.01 -13.18
C ARG A 113 8.98 15.99 -13.37
N GLU A 114 9.10 16.62 -14.53
CA GLU A 114 10.09 17.67 -14.80
C GLU A 114 9.90 18.87 -13.88
N ARG A 115 8.66 19.32 -13.69
CA ARG A 115 8.33 20.41 -12.74
C ARG A 115 8.75 20.04 -11.32
N LEU A 116 8.48 18.81 -10.88
CA LEU A 116 8.95 18.33 -9.57
C LEU A 116 10.46 18.42 -9.46
N TRP A 117 11.20 18.01 -10.49
CA TRP A 117 12.66 18.05 -10.50
C TRP A 117 13.21 19.46 -10.39
N GLN A 118 12.67 20.40 -11.17
CA GLN A 118 13.05 21.81 -11.05
C GLN A 118 12.81 22.32 -9.63
N ARG A 119 11.65 21.99 -9.04
CA ARG A 119 11.30 22.45 -7.70
C ARG A 119 12.17 21.82 -6.60
N VAL A 120 12.53 20.55 -6.74
CA VAL A 120 13.47 19.83 -5.85
C VAL A 120 14.85 20.47 -5.90
N GLN A 121 15.35 20.83 -7.10
CA GLN A 121 16.64 21.52 -7.24
C GLN A 121 16.63 22.93 -6.64
N GLN A 122 15.58 23.71 -6.89
CA GLN A 122 15.40 25.04 -6.29
C GLN A 122 15.24 24.99 -4.76
N GLY A 123 14.58 23.94 -4.28
CA GLY A 123 14.25 23.71 -2.88
C GLY A 123 15.25 22.85 -2.13
N LYS A 124 16.50 22.73 -2.57
CA LYS A 124 17.47 21.82 -1.95
C LYS A 124 17.71 22.18 -0.47
N ALA A 125 17.68 21.16 0.38
CA ALA A 125 18.03 21.26 1.79
C ALA A 125 19.31 20.43 2.06
N THR A 126 20.09 20.84 3.06
CA THR A 126 21.31 20.12 3.47
C THR A 126 21.04 18.95 4.40
N ARG A 127 19.86 18.92 5.02
CA ARG A 127 19.44 17.91 6.00
C ARG A 127 17.93 17.63 5.86
N PRO A 128 17.43 16.48 6.34
CA PRO A 128 16.01 16.19 6.27
C PRO A 128 15.19 17.23 7.06
N PRO A 129 14.06 17.72 6.51
CA PRO A 129 13.22 18.71 7.19
C PRO A 129 12.46 18.14 8.40
N ARG A 130 12.30 16.82 8.48
CA ARG A 130 11.67 16.08 9.59
C ARG A 130 12.53 14.88 9.99
N PRO A 131 12.41 14.36 11.22
CA PRO A 131 13.06 13.12 11.61
C PRO A 131 12.65 11.95 10.70
N VAL A 132 13.65 11.23 10.18
CA VAL A 132 13.49 10.05 9.30
C VAL A 132 14.36 8.91 9.82
N PRO A 133 13.99 7.63 9.60
CA PRO A 133 14.84 6.51 9.97
C PRO A 133 16.18 6.53 9.24
N THR A 134 17.27 6.15 9.93
CA THR A 134 18.63 6.11 9.36
C THR A 134 18.71 5.24 8.09
N ALA A 135 17.93 4.15 8.05
CA ALA A 135 17.83 3.27 6.88
C ALA A 135 17.34 3.96 5.59
N VAL A 136 16.69 5.13 5.73
CA VAL A 136 16.19 5.94 4.61
C VAL A 136 17.03 7.21 4.41
N ALA A 137 17.83 7.59 5.41
CA ALA A 137 18.65 8.81 5.39
C ALA A 137 20.02 8.58 4.70
N GLY A 138 20.03 7.86 3.58
CA GLY A 138 21.24 7.57 2.82
C GLY A 138 21.79 8.77 2.04
N ALA A 139 23.00 8.64 1.51
CA ALA A 139 23.66 9.68 0.71
C ALA A 139 22.95 9.96 -0.62
N ASP A 140 22.16 9.00 -1.13
CA ASP A 140 21.43 9.08 -2.40
C ASP A 140 20.12 9.88 -2.31
N VAL A 141 19.91 10.60 -1.19
CA VAL A 141 18.71 11.38 -0.94
C VAL A 141 18.96 12.86 -1.15
N GLU A 142 18.20 13.44 -2.08
CA GLU A 142 18.08 14.87 -2.27
C GLU A 142 17.00 15.41 -1.33
N TRP A 143 17.40 16.00 -0.20
CA TRP A 143 16.47 16.62 0.75
C TRP A 143 15.86 17.90 0.20
N VAL A 144 14.58 18.13 0.51
CA VAL A 144 13.81 19.25 -0.01
C VAL A 144 13.27 20.09 1.14
N LYS A 145 13.28 21.42 0.98
CA LYS A 145 12.63 22.35 1.91
C LYS A 145 11.13 22.06 1.99
N PRO A 146 10.48 22.24 3.15
CA PRO A 146 9.02 22.12 3.27
C PRO A 146 8.26 22.99 2.27
N GLY A 147 7.02 22.62 1.95
CA GLY A 147 6.13 23.36 1.05
C GLY A 147 5.71 22.59 -0.22
N ILE A 148 6.12 21.33 -0.37
CA ILE A 148 5.64 20.45 -1.43
C ILE A 148 4.78 19.35 -0.81
N THR A 149 3.54 19.24 -1.28
CA THR A 149 2.59 18.23 -0.84
C THR A 149 2.28 17.28 -1.98
N GLY A 150 2.70 16.02 -1.83
CA GLY A 150 2.43 14.93 -2.78
C GLY A 150 1.07 14.28 -2.53
N LYS A 151 0.32 14.03 -3.59
CA LYS A 151 -0.87 13.17 -3.56
C LYS A 151 -0.44 11.73 -3.82
N VAL A 152 -0.56 10.88 -2.81
CA VAL A 152 -0.02 9.52 -2.80
C VAL A 152 -1.15 8.51 -2.73
N LYS A 153 -1.15 7.57 -3.68
CA LYS A 153 -1.98 6.36 -3.62
C LYS A 153 -1.23 5.27 -2.88
N TYR A 154 -1.85 4.62 -1.91
CA TYR A 154 -1.22 3.59 -1.09
C TYR A 154 -2.19 2.51 -0.65
N LEU A 155 -1.64 1.35 -0.26
CA LEU A 155 -2.43 0.23 0.21
C LEU A 155 -2.97 0.52 1.62
N ARG A 156 -4.28 0.33 1.81
CA ARG A 156 -4.95 0.53 3.09
C ARG A 156 -4.51 -0.53 4.12
N GLY A 157 -4.53 -0.16 5.41
CA GLY A 157 -4.44 -1.11 6.53
C GLY A 157 -3.30 -0.85 7.52
N GLU A 158 -2.40 0.10 7.23
CA GLU A 158 -1.29 0.45 8.12
C GLU A 158 -1.03 1.96 8.15
N HIS A 159 -0.41 2.44 9.23
CA HIS A 159 0.01 3.85 9.35
C HIS A 159 1.16 4.22 8.41
N LYS A 160 2.00 3.25 8.04
CA LYS A 160 3.10 3.45 7.08
C LYS A 160 2.63 3.13 5.66
N LEU A 161 3.12 3.93 4.72
CA LEU A 161 2.91 3.76 3.30
C LEU A 161 3.44 2.39 2.82
N ARG A 162 2.55 1.60 2.23
CA ARG A 162 2.88 0.33 1.55
C ARG A 162 2.39 0.36 0.12
N HIS A 163 3.23 -0.15 -0.80
CA HIS A 163 2.98 -0.13 -2.24
C HIS A 163 2.58 1.26 -2.77
N ALA A 164 3.17 2.31 -2.19
CA ALA A 164 2.73 3.67 -2.41
C ALA A 164 3.30 4.25 -3.71
N THR A 165 2.49 5.05 -4.39
CA THR A 165 2.86 5.79 -5.58
C THR A 165 2.42 7.24 -5.49
N MET A 166 3.32 8.17 -5.80
CA MET A 166 3.00 9.59 -5.89
C MET A 166 2.44 9.89 -7.28
N GLN A 167 1.17 10.29 -7.33
CA GLN A 167 0.40 10.47 -8.56
C GLN A 167 0.28 11.95 -8.95
N HIS A 168 0.40 12.86 -7.98
CA HIS A 168 0.36 14.29 -8.20
C HIS A 168 1.16 15.03 -7.11
N PHE A 169 1.42 16.33 -7.29
CA PHE A 169 1.90 17.19 -6.21
C PHE A 169 1.40 18.62 -6.39
N ARG A 170 1.30 19.33 -5.27
CA ARG A 170 1.00 20.76 -5.18
C ARG A 170 2.07 21.45 -4.36
N GLU A 171 2.20 22.75 -4.59
CA GLU A 171 3.11 23.62 -3.85
C GLU A 171 2.26 24.54 -2.99
N GLU A 172 2.65 24.71 -1.74
CA GLU A 172 2.07 25.74 -0.87
C GLU A 172 2.75 27.06 -1.24
N SER A 173 1.92 28.08 -1.51
CA SER A 173 2.36 29.44 -1.87
C SER A 173 2.93 30.19 -0.68
#